data_AF-A0A2U1KCQ4-F1
#
_entry.id   AF-A0A2U1KCQ4-F1
#
_cell.length_a   1.000
_cell.length_b   1.000
_cell.length_c   1.000
_cell.angle_alpha   90.00
_cell.angle_beta   90.00
_cell.angle_gamma   90.00
#
_symmetry.space_group_name_H-M   'P 1'
#
loop_
_entity.id
_entity.type
_entity.pdbx_description
1 polymer ?
#
loop_
_entity_poly.entity_id
_entity_poly.type
_entity_poly.pdbx_seq_one_letter_code
_entity_poly.pdbx_strand_id
1 'polypeptide(L)'
;MKHLVALDLSSNEIHGQIPHWAGEIGGNELYYLNLSDNFITGLPQFQWYGIENLYLQSNLIEGPFPQSICNMSKLSYLDLSNNRFGGLIPQCFGIISSNLMMIDMANNSFQGTIPNIYRDCGGLIGLSLNGNQLRGEVPSSLSKCQQLEVLDLGNNHLNGTFPSWLDGLPYLRVLLLKSNRFHGHI
;
A
#
# COMPACT_ATOMS: atom_id res chain seq x y z
N MET A 1 -27.46 -8.69 -3.27
CA MET A 1 -26.07 -8.68 -3.76
C MET A 1 -25.18 -9.70 -3.00
N LYS A 2 -25.68 -10.89 -2.63
CA LYS A 2 -24.92 -11.85 -1.79
C LYS A 2 -23.98 -12.78 -2.58
N HIS A 3 -24.06 -12.77 -3.91
CA HIS A 3 -23.25 -13.60 -4.82
C HIS A 3 -22.38 -12.73 -5.74
N LEU A 4 -22.19 -11.46 -5.39
CA LEU A 4 -21.39 -10.54 -6.19
C LEU A 4 -19.91 -10.87 -5.96
N VAL A 5 -19.20 -11.20 -7.04
CA VAL A 5 -17.78 -11.58 -6.97
C VAL A 5 -16.83 -10.44 -7.37
N ALA A 6 -17.33 -9.49 -8.16
CA ALA A 6 -16.61 -8.29 -8.55
C ALA A 6 -17.53 -7.05 -8.50
N LEU A 7 -17.02 -5.95 -7.94
CA LEU A 7 -17.70 -4.66 -7.90
C LEU A 7 -16.73 -3.59 -8.41
N ASP A 8 -17.12 -2.90 -9.47
CA ASP A 8 -16.42 -1.73 -9.98
C ASP A 8 -17.35 -0.52 -9.94
N LEU A 9 -17.00 0.46 -9.12
CA LEU A 9 -17.67 1.75 -9.01
C LEU A 9 -16.70 2.90 -9.30
N SER A 10 -15.59 2.62 -9.99
CA SER A 10 -14.58 3.64 -10.27
C SER A 10 -15.10 4.76 -11.16
N SER A 11 -14.45 5.93 -11.09
CA SER A 11 -14.77 7.10 -11.92
C SER A 11 -16.22 7.57 -11.80
N ASN A 12 -16.69 7.73 -10.56
CA ASN A 12 -18.03 8.21 -10.24
C ASN A 12 -17.97 9.41 -9.28
N GLU A 13 -19.14 9.94 -8.92
CA GLU A 13 -19.29 11.01 -7.94
C GLU A 13 -19.70 10.46 -6.56
N ILE A 14 -19.20 9.29 -6.14
CA ILE A 14 -19.59 8.72 -4.85
C ILE A 14 -18.90 9.50 -3.73
N HIS A 15 -19.71 10.06 -2.82
CA HIS A 15 -19.23 10.87 -1.70
C HIS A 15 -19.41 10.17 -0.34
N GLY A 16 -18.69 10.67 0.65
CA GLY A 16 -18.91 10.32 2.06
C GLY A 16 -18.19 9.05 2.48
N GLN A 17 -18.60 8.49 3.61
CA GLN A 17 -17.96 7.30 4.18
C GLN A 17 -18.56 6.03 3.60
N ILE A 18 -17.73 5.01 3.39
CA ILE A 18 -18.23 3.67 3.07
C ILE A 18 -19.05 3.15 4.25
N PRO A 19 -20.32 2.78 4.04
CA PRO A 19 -21.19 2.36 5.13
C PRO A 19 -20.84 0.96 5.63
N HIS A 20 -21.11 0.69 6.91
CA HIS A 20 -20.78 -0.59 7.57
C HIS A 20 -21.36 -1.83 6.87
N TRP A 21 -22.53 -1.73 6.23
CA TRP A 21 -23.15 -2.85 5.53
C TRP A 21 -22.38 -3.26 4.25
N ALA A 22 -21.48 -2.42 3.74
CA ALA A 22 -20.69 -2.73 2.55
C ALA A 22 -19.76 -3.94 2.74
N GLY A 23 -19.48 -4.33 3.99
CA GLY A 23 -18.72 -5.55 4.31
C GLY A 23 -19.48 -6.85 4.01
N GLU A 24 -20.79 -6.79 3.86
CA GLU A 24 -21.64 -7.94 3.55
C GLU A 24 -21.82 -8.18 2.05
N ILE A 25 -21.36 -7.24 1.21
CA ILE A 25 -21.48 -7.36 -0.25
C ILE A 25 -20.70 -8.60 -0.71
N GLY A 26 -21.36 -9.41 -1.54
CA GLY A 26 -20.76 -10.60 -2.11
C GLY A 26 -20.64 -11.80 -1.18
N GLY A 27 -21.11 -11.72 0.07
CA GLY A 27 -21.21 -12.91 0.94
C GLY A 27 -19.88 -13.65 1.14
N ASN A 28 -18.75 -12.92 1.15
CA ASN A 28 -17.35 -13.41 1.15
C ASN A 28 -16.79 -13.91 -0.19
N GLU A 29 -17.57 -13.88 -1.27
CA GLU A 29 -17.13 -14.24 -2.63
C GLU A 29 -16.57 -13.04 -3.41
N LEU A 30 -16.73 -11.81 -2.90
CA LEU A 30 -16.19 -10.60 -3.50
C LEU A 30 -14.65 -10.63 -3.46
N TYR A 31 -14.03 -10.79 -4.62
CA TYR A 31 -12.57 -10.83 -4.78
C TYR A 31 -12.00 -9.56 -5.44
N TYR A 32 -12.82 -8.81 -6.18
CA TYR A 32 -12.43 -7.57 -6.84
C TYR A 32 -13.32 -6.43 -6.36
N LEU A 33 -12.69 -5.38 -5.82
CA LEU A 33 -13.36 -4.15 -5.41
C LEU A 33 -12.58 -2.95 -5.95
N ASN A 34 -13.21 -2.21 -6.84
CA ASN A 34 -12.68 -0.96 -7.36
C ASN A 34 -13.60 0.19 -7.01
N LEU A 35 -13.11 1.11 -6.18
CA LEU A 35 -13.77 2.34 -5.77
C LEU A 35 -12.94 3.59 -6.15
N SER A 36 -12.00 3.45 -7.08
CA SER A 36 -11.07 4.52 -7.42
C SER A 36 -11.78 5.73 -8.04
N ASP A 37 -11.12 6.88 -8.03
CA ASP A 37 -11.59 8.09 -8.74
C ASP A 37 -13.02 8.48 -8.33
N ASN A 38 -13.18 8.73 -7.03
CA ASN A 38 -14.43 9.12 -6.37
C ASN A 38 -14.15 10.20 -5.31
N PHE A 39 -15.12 10.50 -4.45
CA PHE A 39 -15.02 11.47 -3.35
C PHE A 39 -15.21 10.82 -1.97
N ILE A 40 -14.82 9.55 -1.82
CA ILE A 40 -14.95 8.80 -0.57
C ILE A 40 -14.03 9.44 0.48
N THR A 41 -14.55 9.68 1.68
CA THR A 41 -13.82 10.37 2.76
C THR A 41 -13.37 9.44 3.87
N GLY A 42 -13.92 8.23 3.98
CA GLY A 42 -13.58 7.32 5.06
C GLY A 42 -13.83 5.86 4.73
N LEU A 43 -12.95 5.01 5.28
CA LEU A 43 -13.07 3.56 5.23
C LEU A 43 -13.74 3.03 6.50
N PRO A 44 -14.45 1.89 6.39
CA PRO A 44 -15.11 1.29 7.53
C PRO A 44 -14.13 0.43 8.34
N GLN A 45 -14.49 0.10 9.58
CA GLN A 45 -13.67 -0.73 10.46
C GLN A 45 -13.86 -2.25 10.30
N PHE A 46 -14.70 -2.69 9.36
CA PHE A 46 -14.90 -4.12 9.10
C PHE A 46 -13.83 -4.67 8.15
N GLN A 47 -13.80 -5.99 7.98
CA GLN A 47 -12.82 -6.69 7.14
C GLN A 47 -13.49 -7.33 5.91
N TRP A 48 -12.86 -7.19 4.74
CA TRP A 48 -13.23 -7.94 3.52
C TRP A 48 -12.33 -9.17 3.35
N TYR A 49 -12.77 -10.34 3.80
CA TYR A 49 -11.95 -11.56 3.79
C TYR A 49 -11.69 -12.14 2.39
N GLY A 50 -12.58 -11.87 1.43
CA GLY A 50 -12.52 -12.44 0.08
C GLY A 50 -11.65 -11.67 -0.91
N ILE A 51 -11.30 -10.41 -0.60
CA ILE A 51 -10.73 -9.49 -1.58
C ILE A 51 -9.28 -9.85 -1.91
N GLU A 52 -9.02 -9.95 -3.21
CA GLU A 52 -7.72 -10.14 -3.84
C GLU A 52 -7.21 -8.84 -4.45
N ASN A 53 -8.12 -7.99 -4.95
CA ASN A 53 -7.79 -6.72 -5.59
C ASN A 53 -8.61 -5.59 -4.98
N LEU A 54 -7.91 -4.64 -4.32
CA LEU A 54 -8.51 -3.48 -3.68
C LEU A 54 -7.94 -2.19 -4.27
N TYR A 55 -8.78 -1.46 -5.00
CA TYR A 55 -8.44 -0.18 -5.62
C TYR A 55 -9.24 0.93 -4.94
N LEU A 56 -8.53 1.83 -4.25
CA LEU A 56 -9.10 2.95 -3.50
C LEU A 56 -8.46 4.29 -3.90
N GLN A 57 -7.62 4.30 -4.93
CA GLN A 57 -6.87 5.47 -5.34
C GLN A 57 -7.74 6.63 -5.81
N SER A 58 -7.18 7.84 -5.75
CA SER A 58 -7.87 9.07 -6.20
C SER A 58 -9.19 9.29 -5.46
N ASN A 59 -9.13 9.32 -4.14
CA ASN A 59 -10.26 9.64 -3.26
C ASN A 59 -9.87 10.71 -2.23
N LEU A 60 -10.72 10.97 -1.25
CA LEU A 60 -10.50 11.92 -0.16
C LEU A 60 -10.31 11.21 1.19
N ILE A 61 -9.93 9.92 1.17
CA ILE A 61 -9.92 9.09 2.38
C ILE A 61 -8.86 9.61 3.35
N GLU A 62 -9.29 9.90 4.57
CA GLU A 62 -8.43 10.39 5.64
C GLU A 62 -8.24 9.35 6.77
N GLY A 63 -7.35 9.67 7.71
CA GLY A 63 -7.06 8.82 8.85
C GLY A 63 -5.86 7.89 8.63
N PRO A 64 -5.56 7.00 9.60
CA PRO A 64 -4.43 6.10 9.51
C PRO A 64 -4.68 4.95 8.52
N PHE A 65 -3.61 4.20 8.21
CA PHE A 65 -3.75 2.93 7.50
C PHE A 65 -4.78 2.01 8.21
N PRO A 66 -5.77 1.45 7.48
CA PRO A 66 -6.77 0.56 8.07
C PRO A 66 -6.17 -0.76 8.55
N GLN A 67 -6.16 -1.01 9.86
CA GLN A 67 -5.63 -2.25 10.44
C GLN A 67 -6.37 -3.51 9.98
N SER A 68 -7.61 -3.40 9.51
CA SER A 68 -8.36 -4.54 8.96
C SER A 68 -7.69 -5.14 7.71
N ILE A 69 -6.93 -4.34 6.94
CA ILE A 69 -6.16 -4.80 5.78
C ILE A 69 -5.07 -5.79 6.21
N CYS A 70 -4.53 -5.65 7.43
CA CYS A 70 -3.51 -6.57 7.96
C CYS A 70 -3.95 -8.04 7.98
N ASN A 71 -5.26 -8.29 8.00
CA ASN A 71 -5.84 -9.63 8.11
C ASN A 71 -6.38 -10.15 6.76
N MET A 72 -6.30 -9.38 5.68
CA MET A 72 -6.80 -9.76 4.36
C MET A 72 -5.81 -10.70 3.66
N SER A 73 -5.83 -11.98 4.03
CA SER A 73 -4.84 -12.97 3.61
C SER A 73 -4.83 -13.30 2.11
N LYS A 74 -5.92 -12.99 1.39
CA LYS A 74 -6.05 -13.19 -0.06
C LYS A 74 -5.58 -11.99 -0.88
N LEU A 75 -5.31 -10.85 -0.24
CA LEU A 75 -5.01 -9.60 -0.93
C LEU A 75 -3.69 -9.72 -1.69
N SER A 76 -3.76 -9.45 -3.01
CA SER A 76 -2.63 -9.50 -3.94
C SER A 76 -2.33 -8.11 -4.52
N TYR A 77 -3.34 -7.28 -4.73
CA TYR A 77 -3.20 -5.91 -5.22
C TYR A 77 -3.86 -4.93 -4.26
N LEU A 78 -3.07 -3.93 -3.84
CA LEU A 78 -3.53 -2.85 -2.97
C LEU A 78 -3.07 -1.51 -3.52
N ASP A 79 -4.03 -0.67 -3.90
CA ASP A 79 -3.77 0.72 -4.29
C ASP A 79 -4.57 1.68 -3.39
N LEU A 80 -3.83 2.43 -2.56
CA LEU A 80 -4.31 3.47 -1.66
C LEU A 80 -3.83 4.87 -2.10
N SER A 81 -3.24 4.98 -3.29
CA SER A 81 -2.54 6.18 -3.70
C SER A 81 -3.46 7.38 -3.87
N ASN A 82 -2.91 8.60 -3.84
CA ASN A 82 -3.67 9.84 -4.10
C ASN A 82 -4.89 10.00 -3.18
N ASN A 83 -4.64 9.93 -1.87
CA ASN A 83 -5.65 10.07 -0.82
C ASN A 83 -5.11 11.04 0.27
N ARG A 84 -5.76 11.07 1.44
CA ARG A 84 -5.35 11.87 2.60
C ARG A 84 -4.97 10.99 3.79
N PHE A 85 -4.55 9.75 3.55
CA PHE A 85 -4.09 8.87 4.63
C PHE A 85 -2.90 9.48 5.35
N GLY A 86 -2.82 9.27 6.67
CA GLY A 86 -1.76 9.80 7.51
C GLY A 86 -1.33 8.84 8.60
N GLY A 87 -0.71 9.38 9.64
CA GLY A 87 -0.17 8.57 10.73
C GLY A 87 0.98 7.67 10.29
N LEU A 88 1.24 6.61 11.04
CA LEU A 88 2.35 5.69 10.80
C LEU A 88 1.93 4.54 9.88
N ILE A 89 2.86 4.06 9.05
CA ILE A 89 2.71 2.75 8.40
C ILE A 89 2.78 1.68 9.51
N PRO A 90 1.79 0.79 9.65
CA PRO A 90 1.74 -0.15 10.76
C PRO A 90 2.74 -1.29 10.59
N GLN A 91 3.19 -1.90 11.69
CA GLN A 91 4.13 -3.01 11.66
C GLN A 91 3.62 -4.23 10.88
N CYS A 92 2.30 -4.40 10.78
CA CYS A 92 1.71 -5.47 9.98
C CYS A 92 2.05 -5.35 8.47
N PHE A 93 2.49 -4.17 8.01
CA PHE A 93 3.00 -3.95 6.66
C PHE A 93 4.08 -4.97 6.29
N GLY A 94 5.04 -5.22 7.19
CA GLY A 94 6.09 -6.22 6.99
C GLY A 94 5.62 -7.68 7.07
N ILE A 95 4.35 -7.92 7.38
CA ILE A 95 3.69 -9.23 7.38
C ILE A 95 2.88 -9.41 6.10
N ILE A 96 2.04 -8.43 5.73
CA ILE A 96 1.16 -8.54 4.54
C ILE A 96 1.93 -8.49 3.24
N SER A 97 3.13 -7.88 3.22
CA SER A 97 3.98 -7.81 2.04
C SER A 97 4.35 -9.18 1.45
N SER A 98 4.21 -10.28 2.20
CA SER A 98 4.45 -11.63 1.69
C SER A 98 3.36 -12.15 0.73
N ASN A 99 2.17 -11.57 0.79
CA ASN A 99 1.00 -12.02 0.01
C ASN A 99 0.69 -11.11 -1.19
N LEU A 100 1.28 -9.91 -1.21
CA LEU A 100 0.98 -8.86 -2.17
C LEU A 100 1.96 -8.92 -3.36
N MET A 101 1.44 -8.71 -4.57
CA MET A 101 2.20 -8.47 -5.79
C MET A 101 2.48 -6.98 -6.00
N MET A 102 1.54 -6.11 -5.63
CA MET A 102 1.65 -4.67 -5.79
C MET A 102 1.11 -3.94 -4.56
N ILE A 103 1.89 -2.98 -4.08
CA ILE A 103 1.49 -2.04 -3.03
C ILE A 103 1.77 -0.63 -3.51
N ASP A 104 0.71 0.15 -3.71
CA ASP A 104 0.82 1.59 -3.95
C ASP A 104 0.16 2.38 -2.82
N MET A 105 0.96 3.17 -2.12
CA MET A 105 0.52 4.10 -1.08
C MET A 105 1.02 5.52 -1.38
N ALA A 106 1.33 5.81 -2.64
CA ALA A 106 1.90 7.09 -3.05
C ALA A 106 0.94 8.27 -2.82
N ASN A 107 1.50 9.47 -2.75
CA ASN A 107 0.75 10.74 -2.68
C ASN A 107 -0.29 10.73 -1.54
N ASN A 108 0.22 10.52 -0.33
CA ASN A 108 -0.54 10.56 0.91
C ASN A 108 0.23 11.41 1.94
N SER A 109 -0.16 11.34 3.21
CA SER A 109 0.49 12.03 4.34
C SER A 109 1.04 11.05 5.38
N PHE A 110 1.46 9.85 4.99
CA PHE A 110 2.08 8.89 5.90
C PHE A 110 3.39 9.45 6.47
N GLN A 111 3.62 9.21 7.76
CA GLN A 111 4.71 9.74 8.56
C GLN A 111 5.49 8.61 9.25
N GLY A 112 6.58 8.99 9.94
CA GLY A 112 7.42 8.04 10.67
C GLY A 112 8.35 7.27 9.74
N THR A 113 8.73 6.06 10.15
CA THR A 113 9.67 5.21 9.42
C THR A 113 8.95 4.15 8.60
N ILE A 114 9.61 3.63 7.57
CA ILE A 114 9.16 2.41 6.89
C ILE A 114 9.39 1.22 7.84
N PRO A 115 8.35 0.42 8.16
CA PRO A 115 8.50 -0.78 9.01
C PRO A 115 9.45 -1.82 8.41
N ASN A 116 10.05 -2.63 9.27
CA ASN A 116 10.85 -3.77 8.81
C ASN A 116 9.98 -4.84 8.17
N ILE A 117 10.53 -5.53 7.17
CA ILE A 117 9.94 -6.73 6.60
C ILE A 117 10.34 -7.96 7.42
N TYR A 118 9.33 -8.69 7.89
CA TYR A 118 9.53 -9.82 8.79
C TYR A 118 9.62 -11.15 8.05
N ARG A 119 8.89 -11.32 6.95
CA ARG A 119 8.86 -12.53 6.11
C ARG A 119 9.67 -12.36 4.82
N ASP A 120 9.68 -13.38 3.96
CA ASP A 120 9.98 -13.15 2.54
C ASP A 120 8.86 -12.27 1.95
N CYS A 121 9.16 -11.40 0.98
CA CYS A 121 8.11 -10.58 0.34
C CYS A 121 7.32 -11.39 -0.70
N GLY A 122 7.35 -12.73 -0.61
CA GLY A 122 6.72 -13.64 -1.55
C GLY A 122 6.91 -13.22 -3.00
N GLY A 123 5.80 -12.82 -3.63
CA GLY A 123 5.72 -12.38 -5.01
C GLY A 123 5.62 -10.85 -5.21
N LEU A 124 6.08 -10.03 -4.27
CA LEU A 124 6.00 -8.57 -4.38
C LEU A 124 6.89 -8.06 -5.54
N ILE A 125 6.24 -7.51 -6.56
CA ILE A 125 6.85 -6.97 -7.78
C ILE A 125 7.04 -5.45 -7.67
N GLY A 126 6.07 -4.75 -7.08
CA GLY A 126 6.08 -3.29 -7.00
C GLY A 126 5.73 -2.76 -5.61
N LEU A 127 6.55 -1.82 -5.14
CA LEU A 127 6.31 -1.05 -3.93
C LEU A 127 6.48 0.46 -4.21
N SER A 128 5.41 1.21 -4.01
CA SER A 128 5.41 2.66 -4.13
C SER A 128 4.96 3.32 -2.83
N LEU A 129 5.85 4.11 -2.23
CA LEU A 129 5.60 4.97 -1.07
C LEU A 129 5.88 6.44 -1.41
N ASN A 130 5.93 6.78 -2.71
CA ASN A 130 6.29 8.10 -3.21
C ASN A 130 5.40 9.21 -2.61
N GLY A 131 5.93 10.40 -2.38
CA GLY A 131 5.08 11.56 -2.08
C GLY A 131 4.38 11.43 -0.72
N ASN A 132 5.16 11.10 0.31
CA ASN A 132 4.71 11.01 1.69
C ASN A 132 5.64 11.86 2.59
N GLN A 133 5.50 11.72 3.91
CA GLN A 133 6.31 12.42 4.91
C GLN A 133 7.22 11.45 5.68
N LEU A 134 7.60 10.33 5.07
CA LEU A 134 8.41 9.28 5.69
C LEU A 134 9.83 9.77 5.99
N ARG A 135 10.41 9.30 7.09
CA ARG A 135 11.70 9.70 7.66
C ARG A 135 12.49 8.45 8.06
N GLY A 136 13.75 8.65 8.45
CA GLY A 136 14.64 7.57 8.83
C GLY A 136 15.23 6.85 7.62
N GLU A 137 15.98 5.79 7.90
CA GLU A 137 16.66 5.01 6.87
C GLU A 137 15.70 4.04 6.16
N VAL A 138 16.04 3.67 4.93
CA VAL A 138 15.32 2.61 4.22
C VAL A 138 15.69 1.27 4.87
N PRO A 139 14.72 0.50 5.36
CA PRO A 139 15.00 -0.72 6.11
C PRO A 139 15.67 -1.76 5.20
N SER A 140 16.85 -2.24 5.61
CA SER A 140 17.60 -3.27 4.88
C SER A 140 16.86 -4.60 4.75
N SER A 141 15.82 -4.82 5.56
CA SER A 141 14.93 -5.97 5.43
C SER A 141 14.16 -6.02 4.10
N LEU A 142 14.08 -4.92 3.35
CA LEU A 142 13.57 -4.92 1.96
C LEU A 142 14.44 -5.76 1.00
N SER A 143 15.69 -6.05 1.35
CA SER A 143 16.53 -7.02 0.62
C SER A 143 15.91 -8.42 0.53
N LYS A 144 14.94 -8.75 1.41
CA LYS A 144 14.19 -10.01 1.33
C LYS A 144 13.18 -10.06 0.17
N CYS A 145 12.90 -8.94 -0.48
CA CYS A 145 11.93 -8.86 -1.57
C CYS A 145 12.54 -9.28 -2.91
N GLN A 146 12.87 -10.57 -3.04
CA GLN A 146 13.65 -11.10 -4.15
C GLN A 146 12.95 -11.07 -5.53
N GLN A 147 11.65 -10.74 -5.59
CA GLN A 147 10.87 -10.56 -6.83
C GLN A 147 10.65 -9.08 -7.19
N LEU A 148 11.19 -8.14 -6.40
CA LEU A 148 10.91 -6.72 -6.56
C LEU A 148 11.53 -6.18 -7.85
N GLU A 149 10.70 -5.63 -8.73
CA GLU A 149 11.10 -4.96 -9.98
C GLU A 149 11.06 -3.44 -9.86
N VAL A 150 10.11 -2.91 -9.09
CA VAL A 150 9.86 -1.46 -8.95
C VAL A 150 9.86 -1.05 -7.49
N LEU A 151 10.74 -0.12 -7.14
CA LEU A 151 10.78 0.53 -5.84
C LEU A 151 10.76 2.05 -6.00
N ASP A 152 9.65 2.68 -5.61
CA ASP A 152 9.53 4.14 -5.57
C ASP A 152 9.37 4.65 -4.13
N LEU A 153 10.43 5.28 -3.62
CA LEU A 153 10.46 5.93 -2.30
C LEU A 153 10.69 7.44 -2.43
N GLY A 154 10.54 8.00 -3.64
CA GLY A 154 10.83 9.40 -3.90
C GLY A 154 9.92 10.37 -3.14
N ASN A 155 10.28 11.64 -3.13
CA ASN A 155 9.49 12.72 -2.54
C ASN A 155 9.10 12.42 -1.07
N ASN A 156 10.10 12.14 -0.25
CA ASN A 156 9.96 11.87 1.18
C ASN A 156 11.06 12.62 1.96
N HIS A 157 11.22 12.31 3.24
CA HIS A 157 12.28 12.82 4.10
C HIS A 157 13.24 11.71 4.57
N LEU A 158 13.36 10.63 3.80
CA LEU A 158 14.24 9.50 4.11
C LEU A 158 15.70 9.95 4.14
N ASN A 159 16.49 9.41 5.06
CA ASN A 159 17.90 9.77 5.26
C ASN A 159 18.77 8.51 5.33
N GLY A 160 20.03 8.69 5.73
CA GLY A 160 21.05 7.63 5.71
C GLY A 160 21.83 7.61 4.40
N THR A 161 22.71 6.62 4.29
CA THR A 161 23.49 6.40 3.07
C THR A 161 22.68 5.75 1.97
N PHE A 162 23.21 5.73 0.74
CA PHE A 162 22.64 4.94 -0.33
C PHE A 162 22.44 3.47 0.11
N PRO A 163 21.27 2.85 -0.11
CA PRO A 163 20.99 1.50 0.40
C PRO A 163 21.73 0.44 -0.43
N SER A 164 22.96 0.11 -0.03
CA SER A 164 23.83 -0.82 -0.79
C SER A 164 23.28 -2.25 -0.90
N TRP A 165 22.38 -2.65 -0.01
CA TRP A 165 21.68 -3.94 -0.09
C TRP A 165 20.75 -4.06 -1.30
N LEU A 166 20.48 -2.98 -2.03
CA LEU A 166 19.75 -3.01 -3.31
C LEU A 166 20.46 -3.86 -4.37
N ASP A 167 21.79 -4.00 -4.28
CA ASP A 167 22.57 -4.88 -5.17
C ASP A 167 22.18 -6.37 -5.03
N GLY A 168 21.56 -6.74 -3.90
CA GLY A 168 21.04 -8.08 -3.65
C GLY A 168 19.65 -8.35 -4.23
N LEU A 169 19.05 -7.43 -5.01
CA LEU A 169 17.73 -7.59 -5.63
C LEU A 169 17.86 -7.91 -7.12
N PRO A 170 17.72 -9.18 -7.54
CA PRO A 170 18.13 -9.62 -8.88
C PRO A 170 17.23 -9.11 -10.01
N TYR A 171 15.99 -8.70 -9.72
CA TYR A 171 15.01 -8.23 -10.70
C TYR A 171 14.73 -6.73 -10.63
N LEU A 172 15.42 -5.97 -9.76
CA LEU A 172 15.14 -4.54 -9.61
C LEU A 172 15.50 -3.79 -10.90
N ARG A 173 14.52 -3.13 -11.50
CA ARG A 173 14.64 -2.43 -12.79
C ARG A 173 14.33 -0.94 -12.71
N VAL A 174 13.45 -0.57 -11.78
CA VAL A 174 13.04 0.83 -11.58
C VAL A 174 13.25 1.19 -10.12
N LEU A 175 14.20 2.11 -9.88
CA LEU A 175 14.50 2.64 -8.55
C LEU A 175 14.33 4.15 -8.56
N LEU A 176 13.39 4.65 -7.77
CA LEU A 176 13.10 6.08 -7.66
C LEU A 176 13.32 6.54 -6.21
N LEU A 177 14.45 7.21 -5.96
CA LEU A 177 14.82 7.75 -4.64
C LEU A 177 14.85 9.29 -4.60
N LYS A 178 14.45 9.96 -5.70
CA LYS A 178 14.53 11.41 -5.88
C LYS A 178 13.88 12.17 -4.72
N SER A 179 14.34 13.40 -4.45
CA SER A 179 13.72 14.28 -3.45
C SER A 179 13.62 13.62 -2.06
N ASN A 180 14.75 13.16 -1.55
CA ASN A 180 14.96 12.66 -0.18
C ASN A 180 16.21 13.34 0.43
N ARG A 181 16.68 12.86 1.58
CA ARG A 181 17.85 13.37 2.31
C ARG A 181 18.99 12.34 2.39
N PHE A 182 19.12 11.47 1.39
CA PHE A 182 20.24 10.54 1.29
C PHE A 182 21.57 11.28 1.16
N HIS A 183 22.63 10.72 1.71
CA HIS A 183 23.98 11.29 1.69
C HIS A 183 25.06 10.20 1.54
N GLY A 184 26.34 10.59 1.47
CA GLY A 184 27.45 9.66 1.34
C GLY A 184 27.71 9.22 -0.09
N HIS A 185 28.35 8.05 -0.24
CA HIS A 185 28.77 7.51 -1.52
C HIS A 185 27.74 6.51 -2.06
N ILE A 186 27.81 6.28 -3.37
CA ILE A 186 27.04 5.25 -4.10
C ILE A 186 27.97 4.09 -4.38
#